data_AF-A0A0A7BV12-F1
#
_entry.id   AF-A0A0A7BV12-F1
#
_cell.length_a   1.000
_cell.length_b   1.000
_cell.length_c   1.000
_cell.angle_alpha   90.00
_cell.angle_beta   90.00
_cell.angle_gamma   90.00
#
_symmetry.space_group_name_H-M   'P 1'
#
loop_
_entity.id
_entity.type
_entity.pdbx_description
1 polymer ?
#
loop_
_entity_poly.entity_id
_entity_poly.type
_entity_poly.pdbx_seq_one_letter_code
_entity_poly.pdbx_strand_id
1 'polypeptide(L)'
;MSTYIVENPRDAEIFIKGKDIHKVKADELKVDRPTGKTINHGLRYSMGKLLLASRLKLPVIESDRLVKEYWRFNPELYQFRSELRNASSFETPLFKRKVVLTGHAKVNWVVQGSCAELIWLALQHLYNKCQDRVKILPHFHDELVLKQHSKVPCEPMKRLKSEVENLYPFTWPDTSIKVFKLEVK
;
A
#
# COMPACT_ATOMS: atom_id res chain seq x y z
N MET A 1 3.53 -2.00 -0.61
CA MET A 1 3.44 -0.97 -1.66
C MET A 1 4.06 0.36 -1.24
N SER A 2 3.50 1.11 -0.26
CA SER A 2 4.02 2.45 0.08
C SER A 2 5.51 2.48 0.43
N THR A 3 5.98 1.48 1.17
CA THR A 3 7.40 1.32 1.52
C THR A 3 8.31 1.17 0.31
N TYR A 4 7.86 0.39 -0.69
CA TYR A 4 8.60 0.18 -1.93
C TYR A 4 8.67 1.46 -2.76
N ILE A 5 7.55 2.17 -2.90
CA ILE A 5 7.48 3.41 -3.69
C ILE A 5 8.35 4.52 -3.09
N VAL A 6 8.33 4.63 -1.76
CA VAL A 6 9.09 5.66 -1.02
C VAL A 6 10.56 5.25 -0.86
N GLU A 7 10.88 4.01 -1.18
CA GLU A 7 12.20 3.44 -0.97
C GLU A 7 12.69 3.58 0.48
N ASN A 8 11.80 3.33 1.45
CA ASN A 8 12.14 3.47 2.87
C ASN A 8 12.74 2.15 3.42
N PRO A 9 14.05 2.08 3.70
CA PRO A 9 14.71 0.83 4.13
C PRO A 9 14.24 0.36 5.50
N ARG A 10 13.91 1.29 6.40
CA ARG A 10 13.47 0.96 7.77
C ARG A 10 12.09 0.31 7.76
N ASP A 11 11.13 0.91 7.07
CA ASP A 11 9.79 0.37 6.91
C ASP A 11 9.83 -0.98 6.16
N ALA A 12 10.78 -1.17 5.23
CA ALA A 12 10.98 -2.43 4.53
C ALA A 12 11.49 -3.52 5.46
N GLU A 13 12.49 -3.21 6.30
CA GLU A 13 13.00 -4.15 7.30
C GLU A 13 11.91 -4.57 8.31
N ILE A 14 11.10 -3.61 8.78
CA ILE A 14 9.95 -3.90 9.67
C ILE A 14 8.99 -4.87 8.98
N PHE A 15 8.67 -4.63 7.71
CA PHE A 15 7.79 -5.49 6.92
C PHE A 15 8.38 -6.90 6.71
N ILE A 16 9.64 -6.99 6.28
CA ILE A 16 10.33 -8.27 6.02
C ILE A 16 10.40 -9.11 7.30
N LYS A 17 10.64 -8.48 8.45
CA LYS A 17 10.67 -9.15 9.76
C LYS A 17 9.27 -9.50 10.30
N GLY A 18 8.19 -9.22 9.57
CA GLY A 18 6.82 -9.49 9.99
C GLY A 18 6.38 -8.68 11.22
N LYS A 19 7.03 -7.55 11.50
CA LYS A 19 6.73 -6.72 12.66
C LYS A 19 5.51 -5.84 12.39
N ASP A 20 4.77 -5.53 13.45
CA ASP A 20 3.64 -4.62 13.38
C ASP A 20 4.13 -3.17 13.24
N ILE A 21 4.03 -2.63 12.02
CA ILE A 21 4.43 -1.25 11.70
C ILE A 21 3.72 -0.21 12.57
N HIS A 22 2.46 -0.43 12.93
CA HIS A 22 1.71 0.53 13.76
C HIS A 22 2.22 0.54 15.19
N LYS A 23 2.58 -0.64 15.72
CA LYS A 23 3.19 -0.74 17.04
C LYS A 23 4.57 -0.06 17.05
N VAL A 24 5.39 -0.29 16.03
CA VAL A 24 6.70 0.36 15.90
C VAL A 24 6.55 1.90 15.86
N LYS A 25 5.64 2.43 15.03
CA LYS A 25 5.39 3.89 15.00
C LYS A 25 4.83 4.42 16.31
N ALA A 26 4.01 3.64 17.01
CA ALA A 26 3.50 4.02 18.32
C ALA A 26 4.63 4.15 19.35
N ASP A 27 5.55 3.18 19.38
CA ASP A 27 6.70 3.18 20.29
C ASP A 27 7.67 4.33 19.99
N GLU A 28 7.93 4.62 18.71
CA GLU A 28 8.72 5.78 18.27
C GLU A 28 8.14 7.12 18.77
N LEU A 29 6.82 7.24 18.74
CA LEU A 29 6.10 8.46 19.13
C LEU A 29 5.69 8.49 20.61
N LYS A 30 5.99 7.42 21.36
CA LYS A 30 5.60 7.22 22.76
C LYS A 30 4.08 7.34 22.99
N VAL A 31 3.30 6.73 22.10
CA VAL A 31 1.83 6.69 22.16
C VAL A 31 1.32 5.25 22.15
N ASP A 32 0.03 5.05 22.40
CA ASP A 32 -0.59 3.75 22.22
C ASP A 32 -0.67 3.32 20.75
N ARG A 33 -0.83 2.00 20.52
CA ARG A 33 -0.88 1.43 19.16
C ARG A 33 -2.01 2.02 18.29
N PRO A 34 -3.27 2.15 18.77
CA PRO A 34 -4.34 2.79 18.00
C PRO A 34 -4.01 4.22 17.54
N THR A 35 -3.40 5.00 18.41
CA THR A 35 -2.94 6.36 18.15
C THR A 35 -1.82 6.36 17.12
N GLY A 36 -0.80 5.51 17.30
CA GLY A 36 0.28 5.32 16.32
C GLY A 36 -0.23 4.89 14.94
N LYS A 37 -1.24 4.01 14.87
CA LYS A 37 -1.94 3.64 13.62
C LYS A 37 -2.58 4.87 12.97
N THR A 38 -3.32 5.65 13.74
CA THR A 38 -4.02 6.85 13.26
C THR A 38 -3.04 7.90 12.74
N ILE A 39 -1.95 8.17 13.47
CA ILE A 39 -0.88 9.08 13.07
C ILE A 39 -0.22 8.58 11.78
N ASN A 40 0.17 7.29 11.73
CA ASN A 40 0.86 6.73 10.57
C ASN A 40 -0.01 6.81 9.30
N HIS A 41 -1.30 6.46 9.39
CA HIS A 41 -2.21 6.58 8.24
C HIS A 41 -2.46 8.04 7.88
N GLY A 42 -2.79 8.87 8.87
CA GLY A 42 -3.11 10.28 8.64
C GLY A 42 -1.97 11.01 7.95
N LEU A 43 -0.78 11.00 8.56
CA LEU A 43 0.34 11.79 8.06
C LEU A 43 0.85 11.28 6.71
N ARG A 44 0.92 9.95 6.52
CA ARG A 44 1.29 9.34 5.23
C ARG A 44 0.36 9.80 4.10
N TYR A 45 -0.94 9.93 4.36
CA TYR A 45 -1.93 10.39 3.38
C TYR A 45 -2.30 11.87 3.52
N SER A 46 -1.32 12.70 3.92
CA SER A 46 -1.41 14.17 3.91
C SER A 46 -2.35 14.83 4.92
N MET A 47 -2.71 14.16 6.02
CA MET A 47 -3.35 14.81 7.17
C MET A 47 -2.42 15.90 7.75
N GLY A 48 -2.98 17.07 8.02
CA GLY A 48 -2.28 18.17 8.71
C GLY A 48 -2.47 18.11 10.23
N LYS A 49 -1.66 18.89 10.96
CA LYS A 49 -1.70 18.94 12.44
C LYS A 49 -3.06 19.32 13.03
N LEU A 50 -3.80 20.25 12.41
CA LEU A 50 -5.12 20.65 12.92
C LEU A 50 -6.14 19.50 12.84
N LEU A 51 -6.14 18.77 11.72
CA LEU A 51 -7.00 17.61 11.53
C LEU A 51 -6.57 16.46 12.45
N LEU A 52 -5.27 16.27 12.65
CA LEU A 52 -4.74 15.26 13.58
C LEU A 52 -5.13 15.57 15.03
N ALA A 53 -4.98 16.82 15.47
CA ALA A 53 -5.41 17.28 16.79
C ALA A 53 -6.90 17.00 17.03
N SER A 54 -7.75 17.35 16.06
CA SER A 54 -9.20 17.07 16.13
C SER A 54 -9.47 15.57 16.18
N ARG A 55 -8.83 14.76 15.32
CA ARG A 55 -9.05 13.31 15.23
C ARG A 55 -8.65 12.57 16.51
N LEU A 56 -7.56 12.99 17.14
CA LEU A 56 -7.02 12.37 18.35
C LEU A 56 -7.50 13.06 19.64
N LYS A 57 -8.29 14.13 19.55
CA LYS A 57 -8.72 14.96 20.68
C LYS A 57 -7.52 15.47 21.52
N LEU A 58 -6.48 15.93 20.82
CA LEU A 58 -5.25 16.45 21.43
C LEU A 58 -5.19 17.97 21.34
N PRO A 59 -4.50 18.65 22.27
CA PRO A 59 -4.08 20.04 22.08
C PRO A 59 -3.28 20.19 20.77
N VAL A 60 -3.46 21.32 20.08
CA VAL A 60 -2.75 21.60 18.81
C VAL A 60 -1.23 21.54 18.99
N ILE A 61 -0.72 21.99 20.14
CA ILE A 61 0.72 21.94 20.46
C ILE A 61 1.24 20.49 20.50
N GLU A 62 0.47 19.56 21.07
CA GLU A 62 0.86 18.15 21.16
C GLU A 62 0.79 17.48 19.79
N SER A 63 -0.23 17.81 18.99
CA SER A 63 -0.29 17.35 17.60
C SER A 63 0.88 17.87 16.77
N ASP A 64 1.34 19.11 16.99
CA ASP A 64 2.49 19.68 16.28
C ASP A 64 3.79 18.95 16.64
N ARG A 65 3.98 18.61 17.93
CA ARG A 65 5.09 17.77 18.40
C ARG A 65 5.10 16.41 17.72
N LEU A 66 3.96 15.70 17.72
CA LEU A 66 3.82 14.38 17.11
C LEU A 66 4.08 14.40 15.60
N VAL A 67 3.61 15.43 14.89
CA VAL A 67 3.87 15.60 13.45
C VAL A 67 5.36 15.77 13.18
N LYS A 68 6.04 16.63 13.95
CA LYS A 68 7.48 16.87 13.81
C LYS A 68 8.30 15.60 14.08
N GLU A 69 7.99 14.89 15.15
CA GLU A 69 8.67 13.62 15.49
C GLU A 69 8.41 12.54 14.43
N TYR A 70 7.19 12.40 13.95
CA TYR A 70 6.87 11.44 12.89
C TYR A 70 7.72 11.69 11.64
N TRP A 71 7.82 12.93 11.16
CA TRP A 71 8.64 13.24 9.99
C TRP A 71 10.13 13.06 10.26
N ARG A 72 10.59 13.31 11.48
CA ARG A 72 11.97 13.05 11.88
C ARG A 72 12.33 11.57 11.81
N PHE A 73 11.38 10.67 12.08
CA PHE A 73 11.56 9.22 11.92
C PHE A 73 11.30 8.70 10.50
N ASN A 74 10.73 9.51 9.61
CA ASN A 74 10.32 9.12 8.25
C ASN A 74 10.73 10.18 7.20
N PRO A 75 12.03 10.54 7.10
CA PRO A 75 12.50 11.60 6.21
C PRO A 75 12.25 11.32 4.73
N GLU A 76 12.37 10.07 4.27
CA GLU A 76 12.15 9.66 2.89
C GLU A 76 10.69 9.87 2.46
N LEU A 77 9.75 9.55 3.37
CA LEU A 77 8.33 9.78 3.13
C LEU A 77 8.01 11.27 3.08
N TYR A 78 8.67 12.07 3.92
CA TYR A 78 8.53 13.52 3.89
C TYR A 78 9.02 14.10 2.56
N GLN A 79 10.20 13.68 2.09
CA GLN A 79 10.77 14.09 0.81
C GLN A 79 9.87 13.71 -0.36
N PHE A 80 9.49 12.43 -0.47
CA PHE A 80 8.58 11.92 -1.50
C PHE A 80 7.27 12.73 -1.57
N ARG A 81 6.68 13.04 -0.41
CA ARG A 81 5.46 13.86 -0.33
C ARG A 81 5.70 15.29 -0.80
N SER A 82 6.85 15.87 -0.49
CA SER A 82 7.22 17.23 -0.90
C SER A 82 7.35 17.31 -2.43
N GLU A 83 8.04 16.34 -3.04
CA GLU A 83 8.23 16.24 -4.49
C GLU A 83 6.89 16.09 -5.22
N LEU A 84 6.06 15.14 -4.79
CA LEU A 84 4.74 14.93 -5.38
C LEU A 84 3.83 16.16 -5.25
N ARG A 85 3.89 16.89 -4.14
CA ARG A 85 3.09 18.10 -3.94
C ARG A 85 3.37 19.13 -5.03
N ASN A 86 4.64 19.31 -5.38
CA ASN A 86 5.09 20.33 -6.34
C ASN A 86 4.94 19.89 -7.80
N ALA A 87 4.81 18.59 -8.07
CA ALA A 87 4.66 18.07 -9.43
C ALA A 87 3.28 18.40 -10.06
N SER A 88 3.23 18.85 -11.31
CA SER A 88 1.97 19.03 -12.05
C SER A 88 1.35 17.70 -12.53
N SER A 89 2.20 16.69 -12.70
CA SER A 89 1.83 15.32 -13.02
C SER A 89 2.86 14.35 -12.44
N PHE A 90 2.48 13.09 -12.28
CA PHE A 90 3.38 12.02 -11.86
C PHE A 90 3.05 10.73 -12.62
N GLU A 91 3.96 9.77 -12.58
CA GLU A 91 3.75 8.46 -13.20
C GLU A 91 3.56 7.39 -12.13
N THR A 92 2.77 6.37 -12.44
CA THR A 92 2.67 5.21 -11.56
C THR A 92 3.98 4.41 -11.58
N PRO A 93 4.45 3.97 -10.40
CA PRO A 93 5.69 3.21 -10.29
C PRO A 93 5.78 1.97 -11.19
N LEU A 94 4.68 1.22 -11.32
CA LEU A 94 4.65 -0.08 -12.00
C LEU A 94 4.48 0.05 -13.50
N PHE A 95 3.45 0.78 -13.95
CA PHE A 95 3.09 0.87 -15.38
C PHE A 95 3.48 2.18 -16.06
N LYS A 96 4.14 3.08 -15.33
CA LYS A 96 4.53 4.42 -15.82
C LYS A 96 3.36 5.20 -16.40
N ARG A 97 2.14 4.95 -15.89
CA ARG A 97 0.94 5.64 -16.36
C ARG A 97 0.99 7.07 -15.85
N LYS A 98 0.99 8.04 -16.76
CA LYS A 98 0.95 9.45 -16.41
C LYS A 98 -0.39 9.85 -15.79
N VAL A 99 -0.33 10.63 -14.73
CA VAL A 99 -1.46 11.08 -13.93
C VAL A 99 -1.34 12.57 -13.73
N VAL A 100 -2.39 13.29 -14.10
CA VAL A 100 -2.52 14.72 -13.81
C VAL A 100 -3.54 14.84 -12.69
N LEU A 101 -3.09 15.25 -11.52
CA LEU A 101 -3.93 15.40 -10.33
C LEU A 101 -3.40 16.57 -9.50
N THR A 102 -4.30 17.39 -8.97
CA THR A 102 -3.97 18.49 -8.07
C THR A 102 -4.32 18.14 -6.62
N GLY A 103 -3.73 18.85 -5.66
CA GLY A 103 -4.10 18.75 -4.24
C GLY A 103 -3.44 17.59 -3.47
N HIS A 104 -4.01 17.29 -2.30
CA HIS A 104 -3.42 16.38 -1.30
C HIS A 104 -3.60 14.89 -1.61
N ALA A 105 -4.46 14.55 -2.58
CA ALA A 105 -4.77 13.17 -2.93
C ALA A 105 -3.64 12.45 -3.67
N LYS A 106 -2.61 13.15 -4.16
CA LYS A 106 -1.52 12.60 -4.98
C LYS A 106 -0.83 11.38 -4.34
N VAL A 107 -0.39 11.49 -3.07
CA VAL A 107 0.28 10.38 -2.37
C VAL A 107 -0.64 9.17 -2.27
N ASN A 108 -1.91 9.40 -1.88
CA ASN A 108 -2.89 8.34 -1.79
C ASN A 108 -3.13 7.68 -3.16
N TRP A 109 -3.23 8.50 -4.21
CA TRP A 109 -3.43 8.03 -5.56
C TRP A 109 -2.26 7.20 -6.06
N VAL A 110 -1.01 7.65 -5.85
CA VAL A 110 0.18 6.86 -6.23
C VAL A 110 0.16 5.50 -5.55
N VAL A 111 -0.05 5.46 -4.23
CA VAL A 111 -0.03 4.19 -3.49
C VAL A 111 -1.19 3.27 -3.87
N GLN A 112 -2.43 3.78 -3.87
CA GLN A 112 -3.62 2.96 -4.18
C GLN A 112 -3.69 2.60 -5.66
N GLY A 113 -3.31 3.53 -6.55
CA GLY A 113 -3.22 3.30 -7.99
C GLY A 113 -2.23 2.20 -8.32
N SER A 114 -1.05 2.16 -7.68
CA SER A 114 -0.12 1.05 -7.83
C SER A 114 -0.66 -0.27 -7.28
N CYS A 115 -1.41 -0.27 -6.17
CA CYS A 115 -2.09 -1.48 -5.71
C CYS A 115 -3.14 -1.96 -6.74
N ALA A 116 -3.88 -1.04 -7.37
CA ALA A 116 -4.85 -1.39 -8.41
C ALA A 116 -4.18 -1.97 -9.66
N GLU A 117 -3.01 -1.47 -10.04
CA GLU A 117 -2.20 -2.01 -11.15
C GLU A 117 -1.75 -3.45 -10.87
N LEU A 118 -1.36 -3.77 -9.63
CA LEU A 118 -1.07 -5.15 -9.22
C LEU A 118 -2.29 -6.06 -9.36
N ILE A 119 -3.46 -5.62 -8.89
CA ILE A 119 -4.70 -6.40 -9.04
C ILE A 119 -5.00 -6.62 -10.52
N TRP A 120 -4.79 -5.60 -11.35
CA TRP A 120 -4.99 -5.70 -12.79
C TRP A 120 -4.05 -6.73 -13.45
N LEU A 121 -2.78 -6.83 -13.02
CA LEU A 121 -1.88 -7.91 -13.46
C LEU A 121 -2.44 -9.29 -13.09
N ALA A 122 -2.90 -9.46 -11.86
CA ALA A 122 -3.51 -10.71 -11.40
C ALA A 122 -4.74 -11.08 -12.23
N LEU A 123 -5.60 -10.10 -12.51
CA LEU A 123 -6.79 -10.27 -13.35
C LEU A 123 -6.44 -10.67 -14.77
N GLN A 124 -5.48 -10.01 -15.41
CA GLN A 124 -5.05 -10.36 -16.77
C GLN A 124 -4.48 -11.77 -16.83
N HIS A 125 -3.63 -12.15 -15.87
CA HIS A 125 -3.08 -13.50 -15.78
C HIS A 125 -4.17 -14.56 -15.67
N LEU A 126 -5.11 -14.36 -14.76
CA LEU A 126 -6.23 -15.28 -14.54
C LEU A 126 -7.17 -15.34 -15.74
N TYR A 127 -7.47 -14.21 -16.37
CA TYR A 127 -8.28 -14.17 -17.59
C TYR A 127 -7.62 -14.95 -18.73
N ASN A 128 -6.32 -14.75 -18.97
CA ASN A 128 -5.61 -15.44 -20.04
C ASN A 128 -5.49 -16.95 -19.78
N LYS A 129 -5.32 -17.36 -18.52
CA LYS A 129 -5.21 -18.79 -18.16
C LYS A 129 -6.54 -19.50 -18.13
N CYS A 130 -7.56 -18.88 -17.55
CA CYS A 130 -8.82 -19.54 -17.27
C CYS A 130 -9.92 -19.24 -18.26
N GLN A 131 -9.83 -18.13 -18.99
CA GLN A 131 -10.82 -17.73 -20.00
C GLN A 131 -12.24 -17.78 -19.42
N ASP A 132 -13.16 -18.46 -20.09
CA ASP A 132 -14.56 -18.65 -19.69
C ASP A 132 -14.75 -19.66 -18.55
N ARG A 133 -13.69 -20.38 -18.14
CA ARG A 133 -13.78 -21.43 -17.09
C ARG A 133 -13.97 -20.85 -15.69
N VAL A 134 -13.56 -19.60 -15.47
CA VAL A 134 -13.78 -18.89 -14.20
C VAL A 134 -14.49 -17.57 -14.45
N LYS A 135 -15.44 -17.26 -13.58
CA LYS A 135 -16.06 -15.94 -13.51
C LYS A 135 -15.39 -15.14 -12.40
N ILE A 136 -14.89 -13.99 -12.77
CA ILE A 136 -14.33 -13.00 -11.85
C ILE A 136 -15.50 -12.20 -11.26
N LEU A 137 -15.68 -12.22 -9.94
CA LEU A 137 -16.77 -11.52 -9.24
C LEU A 137 -16.33 -10.09 -8.84
N PRO A 138 -17.25 -9.20 -8.43
CA PRO A 138 -16.87 -7.89 -7.92
C PRO A 138 -15.85 -7.98 -6.77
N HIS A 139 -14.83 -7.14 -6.84
CA HIS A 139 -13.72 -7.10 -5.90
C HIS A 139 -13.88 -5.93 -4.94
N PHE A 140 -13.49 -6.13 -3.68
CA PHE A 140 -13.39 -5.06 -2.69
C PHE A 140 -11.93 -4.90 -2.28
N HIS A 141 -11.38 -3.71 -2.52
CA HIS A 141 -10.02 -3.33 -2.17
C HIS A 141 -8.95 -4.33 -2.64
N ASP A 142 -8.55 -5.26 -1.79
CA ASP A 142 -7.48 -6.24 -1.96
C ASP A 142 -7.98 -7.70 -2.07
N GLU A 143 -9.29 -7.93 -2.08
CA GLU A 143 -9.87 -9.28 -2.21
C GLU A 143 -10.29 -9.60 -3.66
N LEU A 144 -9.73 -10.68 -4.20
CA LEU A 144 -10.09 -11.23 -5.50
C LEU A 144 -10.98 -12.47 -5.32
N VAL A 145 -12.22 -12.42 -5.80
CA VAL A 145 -13.17 -13.54 -5.69
C VAL A 145 -13.40 -14.17 -7.06
N LEU A 146 -13.05 -15.45 -7.17
CA LEU A 146 -13.20 -16.25 -8.38
C LEU A 146 -14.28 -17.31 -8.15
N LYS A 147 -15.19 -17.46 -9.10
CA LYS A 147 -16.19 -18.53 -9.13
C LYS A 147 -15.93 -19.43 -10.32
N GLN A 148 -15.85 -20.74 -10.10
CA GLN A 148 -15.82 -21.68 -11.21
C GLN A 148 -17.11 -21.57 -12.04
N HIS A 149 -16.96 -21.40 -13.35
CA HIS A 149 -18.09 -21.22 -14.26
C HIS A 149 -18.29 -22.45 -15.17
N SER A 150 -17.20 -23.10 -15.60
CA SER A 150 -17.25 -24.32 -16.41
C SER A 150 -17.19 -25.59 -15.55
N LYS A 151 -17.78 -26.68 -16.04
CA LYS A 151 -17.63 -28.02 -15.44
C LYS A 151 -16.18 -28.52 -15.49
N VAL A 152 -15.39 -28.02 -16.45
CA VAL A 152 -13.97 -28.32 -16.55
C VAL A 152 -13.21 -27.30 -15.70
N PRO A 153 -12.45 -27.71 -14.67
CA PRO A 153 -11.65 -26.80 -13.87
C PRO A 153 -10.56 -26.15 -14.73
N CYS A 154 -10.25 -24.89 -14.47
CA CYS A 154 -9.19 -24.16 -15.17
C CYS A 154 -7.81 -24.77 -14.91
N GLU A 155 -7.40 -24.75 -13.64
CA GLU A 155 -6.12 -25.23 -13.12
C GLU A 155 -6.32 -25.48 -11.61
N PRO A 156 -5.46 -26.28 -10.94
CA PRO A 156 -5.49 -26.40 -9.50
C PRO A 156 -5.32 -25.03 -8.83
N MET A 157 -6.23 -24.67 -7.91
CA MET A 157 -6.21 -23.36 -7.24
C MET A 157 -4.88 -23.03 -6.55
N LYS A 158 -4.18 -24.04 -6.02
CA LYS A 158 -2.83 -23.88 -5.43
C LYS A 158 -1.81 -23.37 -6.45
N ARG A 159 -1.90 -23.83 -7.71
CA ARG A 159 -1.01 -23.40 -8.79
C ARG A 159 -1.32 -21.96 -9.19
N LEU A 160 -2.58 -21.63 -9.44
CA LEU A 160 -3.01 -20.27 -9.77
C LEU A 160 -2.60 -19.27 -8.68
N LYS A 161 -2.79 -19.65 -7.42
CA LYS A 161 -2.31 -18.88 -6.27
C LYS A 161 -0.81 -18.62 -6.36
N SER A 162 0.00 -19.66 -6.52
CA SER A 162 1.45 -19.52 -6.62
C SER A 162 1.86 -18.61 -7.78
N GLU A 163 1.24 -18.77 -8.95
CA GLU A 163 1.54 -17.94 -10.12
C GLU A 163 1.23 -16.46 -9.84
N VAL A 164 0.03 -16.15 -9.31
CA VAL A 164 -0.37 -14.78 -8.99
C VAL A 164 0.53 -14.15 -7.92
N GLU A 165 0.89 -14.90 -6.87
CA GLU A 165 1.80 -14.43 -5.81
C GLU A 165 3.21 -14.09 -6.32
N ASN A 166 3.60 -14.61 -7.49
CA ASN A 166 4.90 -14.38 -8.11
C ASN A 166 4.83 -13.50 -9.38
N LEU A 167 3.66 -12.92 -9.74
CA LEU A 167 3.51 -12.11 -10.96
C LEU A 167 4.39 -10.86 -10.98
N TYR A 168 4.68 -10.32 -9.80
CA TYR A 168 5.52 -9.13 -9.66
C TYR A 168 6.41 -9.29 -8.42
N PRO A 169 7.64 -9.82 -8.58
CA PRO A 169 8.58 -9.94 -7.48
C PRO A 169 9.11 -8.55 -7.14
N PHE A 170 8.73 -8.02 -5.97
CA PHE A 170 9.37 -6.82 -5.45
C PHE A 170 10.71 -7.22 -4.84
N THR A 171 11.80 -6.64 -5.32
CA THR A 171 13.12 -6.85 -4.75
C THR A 171 13.47 -5.72 -3.77
N TRP A 172 14.05 -6.09 -2.64
CA TRP A 172 14.55 -5.12 -1.66
C TRP A 172 15.78 -5.65 -0.91
N PRO A 173 16.91 -4.95 -1.00
CA PRO A 173 17.95 -5.15 -2.02
C PRO A 173 18.10 -6.59 -2.53
N ASP A 174 18.26 -7.57 -1.61
CA ASP A 174 18.46 -8.99 -1.98
C ASP A 174 17.29 -9.90 -1.56
N THR A 175 16.25 -9.35 -0.92
CA THR A 175 15.07 -10.10 -0.50
C THR A 175 13.96 -9.96 -1.53
N SER A 176 13.46 -11.10 -2.04
CA SER A 176 12.24 -11.15 -2.84
C SER A 176 11.02 -11.08 -1.91
N ILE A 177 10.21 -10.05 -2.08
CA ILE A 177 9.00 -9.80 -1.31
C ILE A 177 7.79 -10.16 -2.18
N LYS A 178 7.02 -11.14 -1.71
CA LYS A 178 5.70 -11.45 -2.27
C LYS A 178 4.69 -10.43 -1.77
N VAL A 179 4.03 -9.74 -2.69
CA VAL A 179 3.08 -8.65 -2.36
C VAL A 179 1.63 -9.09 -2.45
N PHE A 180 1.33 -10.21 -3.11
CA PHE A 180 0.04 -10.87 -2.96
C PHE A 180 0.13 -11.93 -1.87
N LYS A 181 -0.89 -11.98 -1.03
CA LYS A 181 -1.20 -13.13 -0.20
C LYS A 181 -2.61 -13.55 -0.56
N LEU A 182 -2.74 -14.65 -1.29
CA LEU A 182 -4.05 -15.16 -1.70
C LEU A 182 -4.53 -16.19 -0.69
N GLU A 183 -5.77 -16.02 -0.25
CA GLU A 183 -6.50 -17.02 0.54
C GLU A 183 -7.52 -17.69 -0.37
N VAL A 184 -7.38 -19.00 -0.54
CA VAL A 184 -8.38 -19.81 -1.25
C VAL A 184 -9.35 -20.29 -0.18
N LYS A 185 -10.56 -19.73 -0.17
CA LYS A 185 -11.67 -20.15 0.68
C LYS A 185 -12.51 -21.19 -0.04
#